data_AF-A0A958BZI9-F1
#
_entry.id   AF-A0A958BZI9-F1
#
_cell.length_a   1.000
_cell.length_b   1.000
_cell.length_c   1.000
_cell.angle_alpha   90.00
_cell.angle_beta   90.00
_cell.angle_gamma   90.00
#
_symmetry.space_group_name_H-M   'P 1'
#
loop_
_entity.id
_entity.type
_entity.pdbx_description
1 polymer ?
#
loop_
_entity_poly.entity_id
_entity_poly.type
_entity_poly.pdbx_seq_one_letter_code
_entity_poly.pdbx_strand_id
1 'polypeptide(L)'
;AGNLTVESIDSGLREMLQSYGIDVGQSLVLDPQNEPFPVQVARDVGGMQVREIQAIDYPFFVDVRSDGMDQTSPILSGLPAVTMNFVSPVTVDETKNADRQVDTLLKSSDASWLRTDTNIQPDPQAYPQFGFPVEGEQQAYPLAVSVQGVFDSFFKDKEIPQAAPQEGSPEPPPTQIGTIDTSPDSARLVVIGSGEFLNDVVFELSSNLTRDRYLNSLQFTQNMVDWSVEDLDLLSIRSGGTSARVLAPMDEANQAFWEYINYGLALAALVAIALIWRSRRQSEAPMELLPQSPPPASSDEQKKVAGTV
;
A
#
# COMPACT_ATOMS: atom_id res chain seq x y z
N ALA A 1 22.16 11.13 7.61
CA ALA A 1 20.95 10.91 6.79
C ALA A 1 21.45 10.34 5.48
N GLY A 2 21.08 9.10 5.14
CA GLY A 2 21.35 8.58 3.80
C GLY A 2 20.46 9.36 2.84
N ASN A 3 21.04 10.02 1.85
CA ASN A 3 20.26 10.65 0.81
C ASN A 3 19.85 9.53 -0.17
N LEU A 4 18.56 9.38 -0.41
CA LEU A 4 18.07 8.55 -1.51
C LEU A 4 18.39 9.29 -2.83
N THR A 5 18.85 8.56 -3.83
CA THR A 5 19.13 9.06 -5.17
C THR A 5 18.62 8.06 -6.19
N VAL A 6 18.05 8.55 -7.28
CA VAL A 6 17.67 7.70 -8.43
C VAL A 6 18.69 7.88 -9.54
N GLU A 7 19.11 6.76 -10.13
CA GLU A 7 19.99 6.72 -11.30
C GLU A 7 19.28 6.00 -12.45
N SER A 8 19.48 6.48 -13.68
CA SER A 8 18.97 5.79 -14.86
C SER A 8 19.77 4.51 -15.10
N ILE A 9 19.07 3.42 -15.40
CA ILE A 9 19.69 2.15 -15.79
C ILE A 9 19.56 2.01 -17.30
N ASP A 10 20.61 2.44 -18.00
CA ASP A 10 20.64 2.45 -19.47
C ASP A 10 21.15 1.13 -20.08
N SER A 11 21.63 0.20 -19.26
CA SER A 11 22.27 -1.04 -19.72
C SER A 11 21.63 -2.30 -19.12
N GLY A 12 21.82 -3.45 -19.79
CA GLY A 12 21.40 -4.75 -19.28
C GLY A 12 20.20 -5.34 -20.02
N LEU A 13 19.10 -5.58 -19.30
CA LEU A 13 18.01 -6.44 -19.76
C LEU A 13 17.04 -5.77 -20.75
N ARG A 14 17.10 -4.44 -20.91
CA ARG A 14 16.14 -3.68 -21.73
C ARG A 14 16.09 -4.19 -23.18
N GLU A 15 17.24 -4.34 -23.84
CA GLU A 15 17.30 -4.82 -25.22
C GLU A 15 16.73 -6.24 -25.36
N MET A 16 16.98 -7.09 -24.36
CA MET A 16 16.44 -8.46 -24.32
C MET A 16 14.91 -8.42 -24.20
N LEU A 17 14.37 -7.65 -23.26
CA LEU A 17 12.92 -7.51 -23.08
C LEU A 17 12.24 -6.94 -24.32
N GLN A 18 12.86 -5.95 -24.98
CA GLN A 18 12.35 -5.36 -26.22
C GLN A 18 12.32 -6.38 -27.38
N SER A 19 13.26 -7.32 -27.44
CA SER A 19 13.21 -8.42 -28.40
C SER A 19 12.00 -9.33 -28.17
N TYR A 20 11.55 -9.46 -26.92
CA TYR A 20 10.34 -10.20 -26.54
C TYR A 20 9.06 -9.35 -26.63
N GLY A 21 9.18 -8.08 -27.01
CA GLY A 21 8.05 -7.16 -27.13
C GLY A 21 7.60 -6.56 -25.80
N ILE A 22 8.50 -6.43 -24.83
CA ILE A 22 8.24 -5.78 -23.54
C ILE A 22 9.19 -4.60 -23.38
N ASP A 23 8.69 -3.42 -23.03
CA ASP A 23 9.50 -2.24 -22.77
C ASP A 23 9.23 -1.66 -21.37
N VAL A 24 10.30 -1.44 -20.60
CA VAL A 24 10.23 -0.80 -19.27
C VAL A 24 10.59 0.67 -19.40
N GLY A 25 9.63 1.58 -19.36
CA GLY A 25 9.83 3.00 -19.67
C GLY A 25 10.98 3.68 -18.89
N GLN A 26 11.61 4.66 -19.53
CA GLN A 26 12.69 5.47 -18.96
C GLN A 26 12.13 6.70 -18.22
N SER A 27 11.14 6.44 -17.37
CA SER A 27 10.41 7.44 -16.58
C SER A 27 9.85 6.76 -15.34
N LEU A 28 9.70 7.50 -14.26
CA LEU A 28 9.04 7.02 -13.05
C LEU A 28 7.55 7.33 -13.10
N VAL A 29 6.75 6.41 -12.57
CA VAL A 29 5.32 6.62 -12.33
C VAL A 29 5.15 7.30 -10.96
N LEU A 30 4.40 8.38 -10.95
CA LEU A 30 3.92 9.05 -9.74
C LEU A 30 2.41 8.81 -9.63
N ASP A 31 1.94 8.41 -8.45
CA ASP A 31 0.54 8.12 -8.20
C ASP A 31 0.05 8.83 -6.91
N PRO A 32 -1.07 9.57 -6.94
CA PRO A 32 -1.72 10.06 -5.73
C PRO A 32 -2.09 8.94 -4.75
N GLN A 33 -2.35 7.72 -5.25
CA GLN A 33 -2.49 6.53 -4.42
C GLN A 33 -1.10 5.95 -4.12
N ASN A 34 -0.51 6.40 -3.02
CA ASN A 34 0.82 5.99 -2.59
C ASN A 34 0.88 5.54 -1.14
N GLU A 35 1.99 4.87 -0.80
CA GLU A 35 2.38 4.63 0.58
C GLU A 35 3.07 5.88 1.15
N PRO A 36 2.61 6.40 2.30
CA PRO A 36 3.23 7.58 2.90
C PRO A 36 4.69 7.34 3.29
N PHE A 37 5.52 8.36 3.08
CA PHE A 37 6.95 8.32 3.40
C PHE A 37 7.24 9.00 4.74
N PRO A 38 7.98 8.37 5.67
CA PRO A 38 8.33 8.99 6.94
C PRO A 38 9.50 9.95 6.79
N VAL A 39 9.27 11.22 7.07
CA VAL A 39 10.31 12.26 7.13
C VAL A 39 10.51 12.75 8.57
N GLN A 40 11.77 12.99 8.94
CA GLN A 40 12.09 13.62 10.23
C GLN A 40 12.07 15.14 10.08
N VAL A 41 11.12 15.78 10.74
CA VAL A 41 11.00 17.25 10.78
C VAL A 41 11.41 17.77 12.15
N ALA A 42 12.16 18.88 12.15
CA ALA A 42 12.50 19.59 13.38
C ALA A 42 11.38 20.60 13.69
N ARG A 43 10.77 20.46 14.85
CA ARG A 43 9.72 21.36 15.35
C ARG A 43 10.21 22.09 16.60
N ASP A 44 10.05 23.40 16.63
CA ASP A 44 10.29 24.20 17.84
C ASP A 44 9.05 24.13 18.73
N VAL A 45 9.24 23.62 19.95
CA VAL A 45 8.21 23.59 20.99
C VAL A 45 8.76 24.33 22.20
N GLY A 46 8.45 25.62 22.30
CA GLY A 46 8.84 26.44 23.45
C GLY A 46 10.35 26.73 23.53
N GLY A 47 11.03 26.91 22.40
CA GLY A 47 12.46 27.16 22.31
C GLY A 47 13.33 25.90 22.36
N MET A 48 12.72 24.71 22.38
CA MET A 48 13.40 23.42 22.27
C MET A 48 13.09 22.80 20.91
N GLN A 49 14.12 22.40 20.17
CA GLN A 49 13.95 21.64 18.93
C GLN A 49 13.69 20.17 19.23
N VAL A 50 12.48 19.71 18.90
CA VAL A 50 12.09 18.30 18.97
C VAL A 50 12.07 17.75 17.56
N ARG A 51 12.62 16.55 17.37
CA ARG A 51 12.50 15.80 16.11
C ARG A 51 11.22 14.98 16.15
N GLU A 52 10.34 15.21 15.20
CA GLU A 52 9.08 14.49 15.02
C GLU A 52 9.15 13.73 13.68
N ILE A 53 8.64 12.50 13.65
CA ILE A 53 8.46 11.76 12.40
C ILE A 53 7.08 12.12 11.86
N GLN A 54 7.04 12.66 10.65
CA GLN A 54 5.82 12.97 9.94
C GLN A 54 5.69 12.08 8.72
N ALA A 55 4.49 11.54 8.47
CA ALA A 55 4.16 10.88 7.21
C ALA A 55 3.77 11.93 6.18
N ILE A 56 4.42 11.92 5.03
CA ILE A 56 4.06 12.77 3.88
C ILE A 56 3.64 11.89 2.71
N ASP A 57 2.72 12.38 1.89
CA ASP A 57 2.39 11.71 0.63
C ASP A 57 3.62 11.72 -0.28
N TYR A 58 3.96 10.55 -0.82
CA TYR A 58 5.16 10.37 -1.63
C TYR A 58 4.81 9.57 -2.89
N PRO A 59 4.41 10.26 -3.98
CA PRO A 59 3.83 9.62 -5.16
C PRO A 59 4.72 8.58 -5.86
N PHE A 60 6.02 8.56 -5.62
CA PHE A 60 6.94 7.54 -6.14
C PHE A 60 6.75 6.15 -5.52
N PHE A 61 6.01 6.04 -4.41
CA PHE A 61 5.74 4.80 -3.70
C PHE A 61 4.33 4.33 -4.04
N VAL A 62 4.12 3.96 -5.30
CA VAL A 62 2.79 3.63 -5.84
C VAL A 62 2.17 2.48 -5.06
N ASP A 63 1.03 2.71 -4.42
CA ASP A 63 0.31 1.72 -3.61
C ASP A 63 -0.76 1.04 -4.46
N VAL A 64 -0.40 -0.05 -5.12
CA VAL A 64 -1.33 -0.79 -5.97
C VAL A 64 -2.27 -1.58 -5.07
N ARG A 65 -3.58 -1.34 -5.17
CA ARG A 65 -4.62 -2.03 -4.38
C ARG A 65 -5.43 -2.95 -5.28
N SER A 66 -6.46 -3.59 -4.73
CA SER A 66 -7.21 -4.64 -5.43
C SER A 66 -7.82 -4.22 -6.77
N ASP A 67 -8.13 -2.93 -6.95
CA ASP A 67 -8.63 -2.33 -8.20
C ASP A 67 -7.54 -2.14 -9.28
N GLY A 68 -6.29 -2.06 -8.86
CA GLY A 68 -5.09 -2.04 -9.72
C GLY A 68 -4.45 -3.41 -9.94
N MET A 69 -5.09 -4.50 -9.50
CA MET A 69 -4.56 -5.86 -9.56
C MET A 69 -5.40 -6.78 -10.44
N ASP A 70 -4.75 -7.67 -11.19
CA ASP A 70 -5.42 -8.80 -11.82
C ASP A 70 -5.82 -9.86 -10.78
N GLN A 71 -7.06 -9.76 -10.30
CA GLN A 71 -7.64 -10.68 -9.31
C GLN A 71 -7.77 -12.13 -9.81
N THR A 72 -7.57 -12.40 -11.10
CA THR A 72 -7.61 -13.75 -11.65
C THR A 72 -6.24 -14.44 -11.59
N SER A 73 -5.17 -13.67 -11.47
CA SER A 73 -3.81 -14.19 -11.44
C SER A 73 -3.49 -14.86 -10.09
N PRO A 74 -3.01 -16.12 -10.09
CA PRO A 74 -2.56 -16.78 -8.86
C PRO A 74 -1.36 -16.06 -8.23
N ILE A 75 -0.60 -15.28 -9.01
CA ILE A 75 0.52 -14.47 -8.52
C ILE A 75 0.03 -13.44 -7.48
N LEU A 76 -1.20 -12.94 -7.63
CA LEU A 76 -1.76 -11.89 -6.78
C LEU A 76 -2.66 -12.42 -5.66
N SER A 77 -2.75 -13.75 -5.52
CA SER A 77 -3.58 -14.40 -4.51
C SER A 77 -3.19 -13.98 -3.09
N GLY A 78 -4.19 -13.55 -2.31
CA GLY A 78 -4.04 -13.18 -0.90
C GLY A 78 -3.42 -11.80 -0.64
N LEU A 79 -3.09 -11.03 -1.68
CA LEU A 79 -2.51 -9.70 -1.56
C LEU A 79 -3.61 -8.62 -1.47
N PRO A 80 -3.66 -7.81 -0.40
CA PRO A 80 -4.59 -6.69 -0.33
C PRO A 80 -4.07 -5.43 -1.06
N ALA A 81 -2.74 -5.29 -1.14
CA ALA A 81 -2.04 -4.18 -1.77
C ALA A 81 -0.57 -4.56 -2.01
N VAL A 82 0.12 -3.93 -2.97
CA VAL A 82 1.57 -4.06 -3.21
C VAL A 82 2.14 -2.67 -3.45
N THR A 83 3.16 -2.29 -2.69
CA THR A 83 3.87 -1.02 -2.89
C THR A 83 4.97 -1.19 -3.93
N MET A 84 4.91 -0.38 -4.98
CA MET A 84 5.87 -0.33 -6.08
C MET A 84 6.72 0.95 -5.95
N ASN A 85 7.91 0.82 -5.34
CA ASN A 85 8.81 1.94 -5.11
C ASN A 85 9.59 2.29 -6.38
N PHE A 86 9.63 3.58 -6.75
CA PHE A 86 10.40 4.08 -7.88
C PHE A 86 10.18 3.26 -9.16
N VAL A 87 8.91 3.00 -9.48
CA VAL A 87 8.52 2.09 -10.55
C VAL A 87 8.42 2.80 -11.89
N SER A 88 8.94 2.16 -12.94
CA SER A 88 8.74 2.54 -14.33
C SER A 88 7.49 1.89 -14.93
N PRO A 89 6.84 2.53 -15.92
CA PRO A 89 5.74 1.88 -16.64
C PRO A 89 6.28 0.73 -17.48
N VAL A 90 5.51 -0.34 -17.61
CA VAL A 90 5.81 -1.49 -18.48
C VAL A 90 4.81 -1.51 -19.62
N THR A 91 5.30 -1.60 -20.85
CA THR A 91 4.44 -1.68 -22.04
C THR A 91 4.70 -2.98 -22.79
N VAL A 92 3.66 -3.50 -23.43
CA VAL A 92 3.73 -4.75 -24.19
C VAL A 92 3.31 -4.47 -25.63
N ASP A 93 4.13 -4.92 -26.57
CA ASP A 93 3.83 -4.94 -28.00
C ASP A 93 2.85 -6.09 -28.28
N GLU A 94 1.58 -5.76 -28.50
CA GLU A 94 0.51 -6.72 -28.78
C GLU A 94 0.78 -7.54 -30.05
N THR A 95 1.47 -6.97 -31.05
CA THR A 95 1.75 -7.67 -32.31
C THR A 95 2.80 -8.74 -32.10
N LYS A 96 3.87 -8.45 -31.35
CA LYS A 96 4.92 -9.43 -31.00
C LYS A 96 4.44 -10.52 -30.04
N ASN A 97 3.36 -10.26 -29.31
CA ASN A 97 2.81 -11.18 -28.30
C ASN A 97 1.44 -11.73 -28.68
N ALA A 98 1.03 -11.65 -29.96
CA ALA A 98 -0.29 -12.10 -30.42
C ALA A 98 -0.55 -13.60 -30.17
N ASP A 99 0.51 -14.42 -30.21
CA ASP A 99 0.45 -15.87 -29.95
C ASP A 99 0.83 -16.25 -28.51
N ARG A 100 0.95 -15.26 -27.60
CA ARG A 100 1.28 -15.46 -26.19
C ARG A 100 0.13 -15.02 -25.30
N GLN A 101 0.01 -15.66 -24.15
CA GLN A 101 -0.86 -15.14 -23.09
C GLN A 101 -0.13 -13.98 -22.40
N VAL A 102 -0.77 -12.82 -22.36
CA VAL A 102 -0.24 -11.61 -21.70
C VAL A 102 -1.27 -11.14 -20.69
N ASP A 103 -0.85 -11.05 -19.43
CA ASP A 103 -1.68 -10.54 -18.35
C ASP A 103 -0.98 -9.33 -17.71
N THR A 104 -1.72 -8.23 -17.55
CA THR A 104 -1.25 -7.07 -16.78
C THR A 104 -1.53 -7.34 -15.31
N LEU A 105 -0.48 -7.60 -14.53
CA LEU A 105 -0.59 -7.98 -13.12
C LEU A 105 -0.94 -6.77 -12.25
N LEU A 106 -0.16 -5.70 -12.39
CA LEU A 106 -0.28 -4.50 -11.58
C LEU A 106 -0.42 -3.28 -12.49
N LYS A 107 -1.33 -2.37 -12.13
CA LYS A 107 -1.48 -1.05 -12.76
C LYS A 107 -1.62 0.05 -11.70
N SER A 108 -1.12 1.24 -12.01
CA SER A 108 -1.34 2.44 -11.20
C SER A 108 -2.78 2.97 -11.34
N SER A 109 -3.14 3.97 -10.55
CA SER A 109 -4.44 4.65 -10.63
C SER A 109 -4.56 5.50 -11.89
N ASP A 110 -5.80 5.82 -12.30
CA ASP A 110 -6.10 6.72 -13.43
C ASP A 110 -5.56 8.15 -13.25
N ALA A 111 -5.19 8.53 -12.02
CA ALA A 111 -4.64 9.84 -11.70
C ALA A 111 -3.10 9.89 -11.76
N SER A 112 -2.45 8.80 -12.19
CA SER A 112 -0.99 8.71 -12.23
C SER A 112 -0.40 9.50 -13.39
N TRP A 113 0.86 9.93 -13.25
CA TRP A 113 1.61 10.60 -14.32
C TRP A 113 3.06 10.12 -14.37
N LEU A 114 3.74 10.45 -15.47
CA LEU A 114 5.14 10.10 -15.67
C LEU A 114 6.05 11.29 -15.39
N ARG A 115 7.24 11.01 -14.85
CA ARG A 115 8.31 11.98 -14.64
C ARG A 115 9.64 11.40 -15.07
N THR A 116 10.44 12.16 -15.82
CA THR A 116 11.80 11.78 -16.23
C THR A 116 12.88 12.41 -15.37
N ASP A 117 12.55 13.47 -14.62
CA ASP A 117 13.47 14.11 -13.68
C ASP A 117 13.71 13.20 -12.47
N THR A 118 14.99 12.94 -12.18
CA THR A 118 15.47 12.06 -11.11
C THR A 118 15.55 12.76 -9.75
N ASN A 119 15.20 14.04 -9.66
CA ASN A 119 15.03 14.71 -8.37
C ASN A 119 13.81 14.16 -7.63
N ILE A 120 14.08 13.35 -6.62
CA ILE A 120 13.08 12.69 -5.78
C ILE A 120 12.82 13.43 -4.45
N GLN A 121 13.38 14.63 -4.28
CA GLN A 121 13.16 15.44 -3.08
C GLN A 121 11.87 16.24 -3.23
N PRO A 122 10.88 16.08 -2.32
CA PRO A 122 9.65 16.85 -2.39
C PRO A 122 9.90 18.34 -2.11
N ASP A 123 9.24 19.20 -2.89
CA ASP A 123 9.16 20.64 -2.70
C ASP A 123 7.71 21.06 -2.38
N PRO A 124 7.30 21.02 -1.10
CA PRO A 124 5.96 21.39 -0.70
C PRO A 124 5.69 22.90 -0.78
N GLN A 125 6.73 23.75 -0.97
CA GLN A 125 6.53 25.19 -1.16
C GLN A 125 6.09 25.48 -2.59
N ALA A 126 6.72 24.83 -3.57
CA ALA A 126 6.34 24.94 -4.97
C ALA A 126 5.08 24.10 -5.29
N TYR A 127 4.95 22.91 -4.67
CA TYR A 127 3.91 21.94 -4.97
C TYR A 127 3.23 21.46 -3.69
N PRO A 128 2.27 22.22 -3.14
CA PRO A 128 1.68 21.95 -1.82
C PRO A 128 0.95 20.61 -1.70
N GLN A 129 0.42 20.08 -2.80
CA GLN A 129 -0.41 18.88 -2.77
C GLN A 129 0.42 17.60 -2.68
N PHE A 130 1.42 17.45 -3.53
CA PHE A 130 2.17 16.20 -3.69
C PHE A 130 3.67 16.34 -3.45
N GLY A 131 4.18 17.56 -3.22
CA GLY A 131 5.61 17.85 -3.23
C GLY A 131 6.27 17.78 -4.61
N PHE A 132 5.51 17.41 -5.65
CA PHE A 132 5.97 17.28 -7.04
C PHE A 132 4.94 17.90 -7.99
N PRO A 133 5.37 18.41 -9.16
CA PRO A 133 4.44 18.83 -10.20
C PRO A 133 3.72 17.61 -10.79
N VAL A 134 2.43 17.80 -11.10
CA VAL A 134 1.69 16.91 -11.99
C VAL A 134 2.05 17.28 -13.43
N GLU A 135 2.59 16.33 -14.18
CA GLU A 135 3.13 16.55 -15.52
C GLU A 135 2.35 15.72 -16.55
N GLY A 136 2.23 16.22 -17.78
CA GLY A 136 1.68 15.44 -18.89
C GLY A 136 0.22 14.99 -18.70
N GLU A 137 -0.12 13.86 -19.35
CA GLU A 137 -1.43 13.24 -19.28
C GLU A 137 -1.51 12.25 -18.10
N GLN A 138 -2.61 12.34 -17.36
CA GLN A 138 -2.89 11.42 -16.26
C GLN A 138 -3.65 10.20 -16.78
N GLN A 139 -3.14 9.01 -16.46
CA GLN A 139 -3.75 7.74 -16.82
C GLN A 139 -3.16 6.61 -15.95
N ALA A 140 -3.82 5.45 -15.96
CA ALA A 140 -3.25 4.24 -15.36
C ALA A 140 -2.12 3.70 -16.23
N TYR A 141 -1.01 3.33 -15.59
CA TYR A 141 0.16 2.73 -16.25
C TYR A 141 0.33 1.28 -15.76
N PRO A 142 0.53 0.29 -16.66
CA PRO A 142 0.94 -1.04 -16.23
C PRO A 142 2.31 -0.97 -15.55
N LEU A 143 2.46 -1.67 -14.44
CA LEU A 143 3.67 -1.66 -13.59
C LEU A 143 4.35 -3.03 -13.54
N ALA A 144 3.56 -4.09 -13.75
CA ALA A 144 4.04 -5.45 -13.85
C ALA A 144 3.17 -6.25 -14.82
N VAL A 145 3.80 -7.12 -15.60
CA VAL A 145 3.13 -7.99 -16.59
C VAL A 145 3.66 -9.41 -16.50
N SER A 146 2.83 -10.39 -16.80
CA SER A 146 3.25 -11.77 -17.08
C SER A 146 2.98 -12.12 -18.52
N VAL A 147 3.93 -12.84 -19.13
CA VAL A 147 3.82 -13.36 -20.48
C VAL A 147 4.12 -14.86 -20.44
N GLN A 148 3.24 -15.65 -21.04
CA GLN A 148 3.38 -17.10 -21.17
C GLN A 148 3.25 -17.54 -22.62
N GLY A 149 4.17 -18.39 -23.07
CA GLY A 149 4.19 -18.92 -24.43
C GLY A 149 5.60 -19.17 -24.94
N VAL A 150 5.75 -19.32 -26.25
CA VAL A 150 7.03 -19.58 -26.91
C VAL A 150 7.80 -18.27 -27.15
N PHE A 151 9.07 -18.26 -26.77
CA PHE A 151 10.01 -17.15 -26.99
C PHE A 151 11.17 -17.59 -27.89
N ASP A 152 11.43 -16.82 -28.94
CA ASP A 152 12.72 -16.90 -29.64
C ASP A 152 13.80 -16.31 -28.74
N SER A 153 14.91 -17.02 -28.58
CA SER A 153 15.99 -16.59 -27.68
C SER A 153 16.67 -15.32 -28.18
N PHE A 154 16.80 -14.33 -27.29
CA PHE A 154 17.60 -13.12 -27.57
C PHE A 154 19.08 -13.42 -27.86
N PHE A 155 19.57 -14.58 -27.41
CA PHE A 155 20.95 -15.02 -27.61
C PHE A 155 21.13 -15.91 -28.84
N LYS A 156 20.04 -16.21 -29.56
CA LYS A 156 20.11 -16.94 -30.83
C LYS A 156 21.12 -16.27 -31.75
N ASP A 157 22.00 -17.08 -32.34
CA ASP A 157 23.08 -16.65 -33.23
C ASP A 157 24.12 -15.68 -32.63
N LYS A 158 24.10 -15.42 -31.31
CA LYS A 158 25.13 -14.61 -30.62
C LYS A 158 26.30 -15.49 -30.17
N GLU A 159 27.51 -14.92 -30.22
CA GLU A 159 28.71 -15.60 -29.72
C GLU A 159 28.59 -15.84 -28.21
N ILE A 160 28.92 -17.06 -27.79
CA ILE A 160 28.92 -17.44 -26.37
C ILE A 160 30.09 -16.73 -25.69
N PRO A 161 29.85 -15.94 -24.62
CA PRO A 161 30.93 -15.29 -23.89
C PRO A 161 31.93 -16.33 -23.36
N GLN A 162 33.18 -16.25 -23.79
CA GLN A 162 34.25 -17.07 -23.24
C GLN A 162 34.75 -16.42 -21.94
N ALA A 163 34.91 -17.23 -20.88
CA ALA A 163 35.54 -16.76 -19.66
C ALA A 163 36.95 -16.25 -19.96
N ALA A 164 37.29 -15.04 -19.51
CA ALA A 164 38.64 -14.51 -19.69
C ALA A 164 39.67 -15.47 -19.05
N PRO A 165 40.81 -15.76 -19.72
CA PRO A 165 41.83 -16.62 -19.14
C PRO A 165 42.34 -16.05 -17.81
N GLN A 166 42.18 -16.79 -16.71
CA GLN A 166 42.87 -16.47 -15.46
C GLN A 166 44.34 -16.88 -15.59
N GLU A 167 45.27 -15.94 -15.36
CA GLU A 167 46.71 -16.23 -15.36
C GLU A 167 47.03 -17.42 -14.42
N GLY A 168 47.61 -18.48 -14.98
CA GLY A 168 47.99 -19.69 -14.23
C GLY A 168 46.95 -20.80 -14.16
N SER A 169 45.76 -20.62 -14.75
CA SER A 169 44.76 -21.69 -14.89
C SER A 169 44.84 -22.35 -16.27
N PRO A 170 44.79 -23.70 -16.37
CA PRO A 170 44.69 -24.36 -17.67
C PRO A 170 43.42 -23.89 -18.40
N GLU A 171 43.55 -23.67 -19.70
CA GLU A 171 42.45 -23.27 -20.58
C GLU A 171 41.26 -24.23 -20.38
N PRO A 172 40.07 -23.73 -19.97
CA PRO A 172 38.93 -24.60 -19.74
C PRO A 172 38.60 -25.33 -21.04
N PRO A 173 38.26 -26.64 -20.98
CA PRO A 173 37.87 -27.38 -22.17
C PRO A 173 36.73 -26.66 -22.87
N PRO A 174 36.69 -26.66 -24.22
CA PRO A 174 35.64 -26.00 -24.97
C PRO A 174 34.29 -26.58 -24.52
N THR A 175 33.56 -25.79 -23.75
CA THR A 175 32.25 -26.22 -23.25
C THR A 175 31.29 -25.94 -24.41
N GLN A 176 30.96 -26.99 -25.17
CA GLN A 176 29.91 -26.93 -26.18
C GLN A 176 28.55 -26.88 -25.47
N ILE A 177 28.27 -25.77 -24.80
CA ILE A 177 26.90 -25.44 -24.41
C ILE A 177 26.27 -24.88 -25.67
N GLY A 178 25.38 -25.64 -26.32
CA GLY A 178 24.59 -25.10 -27.42
C GLY A 178 23.70 -23.97 -26.90
N THR A 179 23.57 -22.89 -27.68
CA THR A 179 22.58 -21.86 -27.40
C THR A 179 21.18 -22.46 -27.58
N ILE A 180 20.29 -22.17 -26.64
CA ILE A 180 18.86 -22.50 -26.80
C ILE A 180 18.27 -21.46 -27.75
N ASP A 181 17.76 -21.90 -28.90
CA ASP A 181 17.21 -21.01 -29.92
C ASP A 181 15.77 -20.57 -29.64
N THR A 182 14.97 -21.46 -29.02
CA THR A 182 13.56 -21.20 -28.71
C THR A 182 13.17 -21.86 -27.39
N SER A 183 12.23 -21.25 -26.67
CA SER A 183 11.72 -21.80 -25.41
C SER A 183 10.64 -22.87 -25.65
N PRO A 184 10.32 -23.69 -24.64
CA PRO A 184 9.06 -24.43 -24.61
C PRO A 184 7.84 -23.50 -24.65
N ASP A 185 6.66 -24.05 -24.95
CA ASP A 185 5.36 -23.37 -24.90
C ASP A 185 4.92 -23.04 -23.47
N SER A 186 5.42 -23.78 -22.49
CA SER A 186 5.21 -23.56 -21.07
C SER A 186 6.10 -22.45 -20.48
N ALA A 187 6.92 -21.78 -21.29
CA ALA A 187 7.81 -20.74 -20.77
C ALA A 187 7.01 -19.54 -20.25
N ARG A 188 7.48 -19.02 -19.12
CA ARG A 188 6.83 -17.98 -18.33
C ARG A 188 7.83 -16.86 -18.06
N LEU A 189 7.41 -15.62 -18.24
CA LEU A 189 8.19 -14.42 -18.00
C LEU A 189 7.35 -13.44 -17.20
N VAL A 190 7.85 -13.00 -16.04
CA VAL A 190 7.28 -11.88 -15.30
C VAL A 190 8.24 -10.70 -15.37
N VAL A 191 7.71 -9.52 -15.71
CA VAL A 191 8.49 -8.27 -15.77
C VAL A 191 7.86 -7.26 -14.83
N ILE A 192 8.70 -6.66 -14.00
CA ILE A 192 8.33 -5.63 -13.04
C ILE A 192 9.14 -4.39 -13.35
N GLY A 193 8.48 -3.23 -13.40
CA GLY A 193 9.11 -1.95 -13.69
C GLY A 193 9.98 -1.37 -12.56
N SER A 194 10.21 -2.10 -11.46
CA SER A 194 10.97 -1.63 -10.31
C SER A 194 11.98 -2.68 -9.85
N GLY A 195 13.24 -2.26 -9.68
CA GLY A 195 14.25 -3.03 -8.96
C GLY A 195 14.29 -2.74 -7.46
N GLU A 196 13.60 -1.69 -7.00
CA GLU A 196 13.70 -1.14 -5.64
C GLU A 196 12.51 -1.53 -4.75
N PHE A 197 11.47 -2.16 -5.29
CA PHE A 197 10.30 -2.60 -4.52
C PHE A 197 10.61 -3.69 -3.47
N LEU A 198 11.80 -4.30 -3.54
CA LEU A 198 12.36 -5.27 -2.58
C LEU A 198 13.62 -4.73 -1.88
N ASN A 199 13.71 -3.42 -1.66
CA ASN A 199 14.89 -2.82 -1.03
C ASN A 199 14.75 -2.78 0.51
N ASP A 200 15.72 -3.36 1.21
CA ASP A 200 15.77 -3.42 2.68
C ASP A 200 15.73 -2.03 3.35
N VAL A 201 16.38 -1.03 2.76
CA VAL A 201 16.38 0.36 3.28
C VAL A 201 14.98 0.96 3.17
N VAL A 202 14.29 0.69 2.06
CA VAL A 202 12.91 1.15 1.85
C VAL A 202 11.94 0.42 2.78
N PHE A 203 12.17 -0.87 3.04
CA PHE A 203 11.41 -1.66 4.01
C PHE A 203 11.64 -1.20 5.46
N GLU A 204 12.89 -0.96 5.86
CA GLU A 204 13.19 -0.43 7.19
C GLU A 204 12.50 0.92 7.40
N LEU A 205 12.53 1.78 6.39
CA LEU A 205 11.94 3.10 6.48
C LEU A 205 10.40 3.04 6.55
N SER A 206 9.74 2.25 5.69
CA SER A 206 8.29 2.05 5.69
C SER A 206 7.76 1.34 6.93
N SER A 207 8.53 0.40 7.51
CA SER A 207 8.15 -0.33 8.73
C SER A 207 7.94 0.57 9.95
N ASN A 208 8.52 1.77 9.96
CA ASN A 208 8.32 2.77 11.01
C ASN A 208 6.90 3.37 11.00
N LEU A 209 6.22 3.35 9.85
CA LEU A 209 4.84 3.85 9.73
C LEU A 209 3.83 2.69 9.69
N THR A 210 4.08 1.69 8.85
CA THR A 210 3.16 0.56 8.67
C THR A 210 3.91 -0.76 8.71
N ARG A 211 3.83 -1.47 9.84
CA ARG A 211 4.64 -2.69 10.09
C ARG A 211 4.43 -3.83 9.09
N ASP A 212 3.27 -3.92 8.45
CA ASP A 212 2.91 -5.13 7.70
C ASP A 212 2.89 -4.94 6.17
N ARG A 213 3.11 -3.72 5.66
CA ARG A 213 2.98 -3.45 4.20
C ARG A 213 4.08 -4.11 3.37
N TYR A 214 5.32 -4.10 3.83
CA TYR A 214 6.43 -4.75 3.12
C TYR A 214 6.23 -6.27 2.96
N LEU A 215 5.48 -6.91 3.87
CA LEU A 215 5.17 -8.33 3.78
C LEU A 215 4.39 -8.67 2.51
N ASN A 216 3.60 -7.74 1.99
CA ASN A 216 2.87 -7.95 0.74
C ASN A 216 3.81 -8.01 -0.47
N SER A 217 4.84 -7.17 -0.53
CA SER A 217 5.85 -7.20 -1.61
C SER A 217 6.67 -8.50 -1.56
N LEU A 218 6.96 -9.00 -0.35
CA LEU A 218 7.60 -10.31 -0.17
C LEU A 218 6.67 -11.46 -0.59
N GLN A 219 5.41 -11.44 -0.18
CA GLN A 219 4.40 -12.42 -0.57
C GLN A 219 4.17 -12.42 -2.09
N PHE A 220 4.15 -11.24 -2.73
CA PHE A 220 4.08 -11.12 -4.19
C PHE A 220 5.25 -11.83 -4.85
N THR A 221 6.46 -11.64 -4.34
CA THR A 221 7.68 -12.31 -4.84
C THR A 221 7.64 -13.81 -4.64
N GLN A 222 7.17 -14.27 -3.47
CA GLN A 222 6.98 -15.68 -3.22
C GLN A 222 5.97 -16.29 -4.21
N ASN A 223 4.82 -15.65 -4.39
CA ASN A 223 3.79 -16.12 -5.33
C ASN A 223 4.31 -16.14 -6.78
N MET A 224 5.16 -15.20 -7.18
CA MET A 224 5.81 -15.20 -8.50
C MET A 224 6.79 -16.35 -8.68
N VAL A 225 7.62 -16.62 -7.67
CA VAL A 225 8.57 -17.74 -7.71
C VAL A 225 7.80 -19.07 -7.75
N ASP A 226 6.78 -19.22 -6.89
CA ASP A 226 5.92 -20.39 -6.88
C ASP A 226 5.23 -20.53 -8.26
N TRP A 227 4.65 -19.46 -8.82
CA TRP A 227 4.09 -19.48 -10.19
C TRP A 227 5.11 -19.79 -11.30
N SER A 228 6.37 -19.41 -11.14
CA SER A 228 7.40 -19.66 -12.15
C SER A 228 7.93 -21.10 -12.12
N VAL A 229 7.84 -21.77 -10.97
CA VAL A 229 8.43 -23.10 -10.73
C VAL A 229 7.38 -24.20 -10.60
N GLU A 230 6.16 -23.87 -10.17
CA GLU A 230 5.13 -24.83 -9.79
C GLU A 230 4.15 -25.15 -10.93
N ASP A 231 3.54 -26.33 -10.81
CA ASP A 231 2.37 -26.73 -11.58
C ASP A 231 1.14 -26.04 -10.99
N LEU A 232 0.36 -25.34 -11.82
CA LEU A 232 -0.62 -24.32 -11.39
C LEU A 232 -1.71 -24.86 -10.43
N ASP A 233 -1.90 -26.17 -10.38
CA ASP A 233 -2.89 -26.86 -9.54
C ASP A 233 -2.66 -26.65 -8.03
N LEU A 234 -1.43 -26.44 -7.58
CA LEU A 234 -1.08 -26.36 -6.15
C LEU A 234 -1.14 -24.95 -5.56
N LEU A 235 -1.05 -23.91 -6.39
CA LEU A 235 -1.11 -22.49 -5.97
C LEU A 235 -2.49 -22.09 -5.43
N SER A 236 -3.56 -22.68 -5.98
CA SER A 236 -4.95 -22.34 -5.61
C SER A 236 -5.30 -22.67 -4.15
N ILE A 237 -4.57 -23.60 -3.52
CA ILE A 237 -4.86 -24.13 -2.17
C ILE A 237 -4.27 -23.25 -1.06
N ARG A 238 -3.37 -22.29 -1.39
CA ARG A 238 -2.71 -21.40 -0.42
C ARG A 238 -3.51 -20.13 -0.06
N SER A 239 -4.82 -20.07 -0.31
CA SER A 239 -5.62 -18.83 -0.19
C SER A 239 -6.32 -18.64 1.17
N GLY A 240 -5.61 -18.88 2.28
CA GLY A 240 -6.17 -18.85 3.64
C GLY A 240 -5.48 -17.91 4.64
N GLY A 241 -4.92 -16.79 4.20
CA GLY A 241 -4.32 -15.78 5.08
C GLY A 241 -5.26 -14.61 5.36
N THR A 242 -5.37 -14.20 6.63
CA THR A 242 -6.11 -12.97 7.03
C THR A 242 -5.26 -11.73 6.75
N SER A 243 -5.31 -11.21 5.53
CA SER A 243 -4.70 -9.92 5.21
C SER A 243 -5.64 -8.77 5.55
N ALA A 244 -5.13 -7.70 6.17
CA ALA A 244 -5.91 -6.51 6.46
C ALA A 244 -6.28 -5.80 5.14
N ARG A 245 -7.59 -5.64 4.87
CA ARG A 245 -8.07 -4.89 3.71
C ARG A 245 -7.73 -3.41 3.89
N VAL A 246 -6.98 -2.85 2.96
CA VAL A 246 -6.66 -1.42 2.94
C VAL A 246 -7.91 -0.63 2.53
N LEU A 247 -8.24 0.44 3.25
CA LEU A 247 -9.35 1.33 2.90
C LEU A 247 -8.97 2.20 1.69
N ALA A 248 -9.90 2.41 0.76
CA ALA A 248 -9.71 3.31 -0.39
C ALA A 248 -9.31 4.72 0.09
N PRO A 249 -8.40 5.43 -0.60
CA PRO A 249 -8.06 6.79 -0.23
C PRO A 249 -9.25 7.69 -0.58
N MET A 250 -9.57 8.65 0.28
CA MET A 250 -10.67 9.60 0.07
C MET A 250 -10.08 10.99 -0.06
N ASP A 251 -10.64 11.81 -0.96
CA ASP A 251 -10.30 13.23 -0.99
C ASP A 251 -10.81 13.94 0.27
N GLU A 252 -10.23 15.11 0.58
CA GLU A 252 -10.57 15.87 1.79
C GLU A 252 -12.06 16.25 1.86
N ALA A 253 -12.67 16.53 0.70
CA ALA A 253 -14.08 16.92 0.61
C ALA A 253 -15.02 15.75 0.95
N ASN A 254 -14.77 14.56 0.42
CA ASN A 254 -15.57 13.37 0.74
C ASN A 254 -15.32 12.93 2.17
N GLN A 255 -14.07 13.00 2.66
CA GLN A 255 -13.78 12.71 4.07
C GLN A 255 -14.58 13.65 4.99
N ALA A 256 -14.53 14.96 4.75
CA ALA A 256 -15.27 15.94 5.55
C ALA A 256 -16.79 15.71 5.48
N PHE A 257 -17.33 15.39 4.31
CA PHE A 257 -18.76 15.07 4.15
C PHE A 257 -19.19 13.90 5.04
N TRP A 258 -18.42 12.79 5.02
CA TRP A 258 -18.71 11.62 5.85
C TRP A 258 -18.53 11.90 7.34
N GLU A 259 -17.49 12.66 7.72
CA GLU A 259 -17.30 13.11 9.10
C GLU A 259 -18.50 13.94 9.60
N TYR A 260 -18.97 14.91 8.81
CA TYR A 260 -20.12 15.74 9.18
C TYR A 260 -21.42 14.95 9.32
N ILE A 261 -21.66 13.98 8.43
CA ILE A 261 -22.81 13.07 8.57
C ILE A 261 -22.72 12.28 9.85
N ASN A 262 -21.55 11.72 10.15
CA ASN A 262 -21.37 10.88 11.33
C ASN A 262 -21.53 11.69 12.63
N TYR A 263 -20.98 12.91 12.68
CA TYR A 263 -21.20 13.84 13.79
C TYR A 263 -22.66 14.29 13.90
N GLY A 264 -23.32 14.56 12.77
CA GLY A 264 -24.73 14.90 12.72
C GLY A 264 -25.62 13.78 13.27
N LEU A 265 -25.35 12.53 12.89
CA LEU A 265 -26.04 11.35 13.39
C LEU A 265 -25.80 11.14 14.89
N ALA A 266 -24.56 11.28 15.36
CA ALA A 266 -24.24 11.18 16.78
C ALA A 266 -24.97 12.25 17.61
N LEU A 267 -25.00 13.51 17.14
CA LEU A 267 -25.73 14.59 17.79
C LEU A 267 -27.23 14.34 17.79
N ALA A 268 -27.80 13.89 16.67
CA ALA A 268 -29.21 13.56 16.56
C ALA A 268 -29.59 12.41 17.53
N ALA A 269 -28.74 11.40 17.69
CA ALA A 269 -28.94 10.32 18.65
C ALA A 269 -28.94 10.84 20.10
N LEU A 270 -28.02 11.74 20.46
CA LEU A 270 -28.00 12.36 21.79
C LEU A 270 -29.25 13.19 22.07
N VAL A 271 -29.70 13.99 21.09
CA VAL A 271 -30.94 14.77 21.21
C VAL A 271 -32.16 13.85 21.37
N ALA A 272 -32.23 12.77 20.58
CA ALA A 272 -33.30 11.79 20.69
C ALA A 272 -33.33 11.15 22.10
N ILE A 273 -32.18 10.74 22.64
CA ILE A 273 -32.07 10.21 24.00
C ILE A 273 -32.53 11.24 25.04
N ALA A 274 -32.10 12.50 24.92
CA ALA A 274 -32.48 13.56 25.83
C ALA A 274 -33.99 13.85 25.80
N LEU A 275 -34.61 13.84 24.61
CA LEU A 275 -36.05 14.03 24.44
C LEU A 275 -36.84 12.85 25.03
N ILE A 276 -36.40 11.61 24.77
CA ILE A 276 -37.02 10.40 25.34
C ILE A 276 -36.92 10.42 26.87
N TRP A 277 -35.75 10.75 27.42
CA TRP A 277 -35.55 10.85 28.86
C TRP A 277 -36.42 11.94 29.50
N ARG A 278 -36.50 13.12 28.86
CA ARG A 278 -37.37 14.22 29.31
C ARG A 278 -38.85 13.81 29.29
N SER A 279 -39.30 13.14 28.23
CA SER A 279 -40.67 12.64 28.13
C SER A 279 -40.99 11.61 29.21
N ARG A 280 -40.05 10.70 29.51
CA ARG A 280 -40.21 9.71 30.58
C ARG A 280 -40.29 10.36 31.95
N ARG A 281 -39.41 11.32 32.24
CA ARG A 281 -39.39 12.03 33.52
C ARG A 281 -40.65 12.86 33.78
N GLN A 282 -41.27 13.41 32.73
CA GLN A 282 -42.57 14.09 32.84
C GLN A 282 -43.75 13.13 33.06
N SER A 283 -43.57 11.84 32.75
CA SER A 283 -44.59 10.80 32.91
C SER A 283 -44.48 10.06 34.24
N GLU A 284 -43.49 10.37 35.07
CA GLU A 284 -43.36 9.82 36.42
C GLU A 284 -44.40 10.48 37.34
N ALA A 285 -45.38 9.69 37.82
CA ALA A 285 -46.40 10.16 38.74
C ALA A 285 -45.77 10.59 40.07
N PRO A 286 -46.12 11.76 40.63
CA PRO A 286 -45.56 12.23 41.89
C PRO A 286 -45.85 11.22 43.00
N MET A 287 -44.80 10.83 43.75
CA MET A 287 -44.93 9.95 44.91
C MET A 287 -45.90 10.56 45.93
N GLU A 288 -46.94 9.80 46.30
CA GLU A 288 -47.79 10.16 47.42
C GLU A 288 -46.95 10.19 48.70
N LEU A 289 -46.86 11.36 49.32
CA LEU A 289 -46.17 11.50 50.60
C LEU A 289 -47.01 10.80 51.67
N LEU A 290 -46.48 9.73 52.25
CA LEU A 290 -47.07 9.13 53.43
C LEU A 290 -47.11 10.18 54.56
N PRO A 291 -48.25 10.35 55.25
CA PRO A 291 -48.40 11.38 56.27
C PRO A 291 -47.35 11.20 57.36
N GLN A 292 -46.70 12.30 57.75
CA GLN A 292 -45.71 12.29 58.81
C GLN A 292 -46.39 11.90 60.13
N SER A 293 -45.99 10.77 60.71
CA SER A 293 -46.35 10.42 62.07
C SER A 293 -45.83 11.51 63.02
N PRO A 294 -46.68 12.09 63.90
CA PRO A 294 -46.25 13.13 64.82
C PRO A 294 -45.17 12.59 65.77
N PRO A 295 -44.20 13.42 66.18
CA PRO A 295 -43.15 12.98 67.09
C PRO A 295 -43.76 12.55 68.44
N PRO A 296 -43.21 11.51 69.10
CA PRO A 296 -43.70 11.07 70.40
C PRO A 296 -43.57 12.20 71.42
N ALA A 297 -44.64 12.42 72.20
CA ALA A 297 -44.67 13.41 73.26
C ALA A 297 -43.54 13.17 74.26
N SER A 298 -42.79 14.23 74.59
CA SER A 298 -41.76 14.23 75.61
C SER A 298 -42.36 13.87 76.97
N SER A 299 -41.83 12.81 77.57
CA SER A 299 -42.10 12.38 78.94
C SER A 299 -41.51 13.35 79.95
N ASP A 300 -42.17 14.48 80.20
CA ASP A 300 -41.74 15.44 81.23
C ASP A 300 -42.89 16.01 82.09
N GLU A 301 -44.03 15.32 82.16
CA GLU A 301 -45.16 15.73 83.01
C GLU A 301 -45.65 14.62 83.96
N GLN A 302 -44.71 13.90 84.58
CA GLN A 302 -44.99 13.04 85.74
C GLN A 302 -43.94 13.23 86.85
N LYS A 303 -43.69 14.48 87.28
CA LYS A 303 -42.96 14.74 88.55
C LYS A 303 -43.17 16.15 89.13
N LYS A 304 -44.42 16.49 89.45
CA LYS A 304 -44.90 17.51 90.43
C LYS A 304 -46.40 17.63 90.13
N VAL A 305 -47.36 17.17 90.91
CA VAL A 305 -47.60 17.51 92.31
C VAL A 305 -48.53 16.42 92.89
N ALA A 306 -47.94 15.46 93.60
CA ALA A 306 -48.58 14.89 94.78
C ALA A 306 -47.93 15.62 95.96
N GLY A 307 -48.67 16.52 96.62
CA GLY A 307 -48.16 17.35 97.71
C GLY A 307 -48.98 18.63 97.87
N THR A 308 -50.15 18.49 98.49
CA THR A 308 -50.98 19.57 99.01
C THR A 308 -50.36 20.15 100.29
N VAL A 309 -50.60 21.45 100.50
CA VAL A 309 -50.25 22.36 101.63
C VAL A 309 -49.00 23.20 101.41
#